data_AF-A0A1Q8BGC3-F1
#
_entry.id   AF-A0A1Q8BGC3-F1
#
_cell.length_a   1.000
_cell.length_b   1.000
_cell.length_c   1.000
_cell.angle_alpha   90.00
_cell.angle_beta   90.00
_cell.angle_gamma   90.00
#
_symmetry.space_group_name_H-M   'P 1'
#
loop_
_entity.id
_entity.type
_entity.pdbx_description
1 polymer ?
#
loop_
_entity_poly.entity_id
_entity_poly.type
_entity_poly.pdbx_seq_one_letter_code
_entity_poly.pdbx_strand_id
1 'polypeptide(L)'
;MGKGCDKRPMLKQFRSIGIFLIDICELPVDKLQTRQRRISTIQGASTLPHRVRDLDPRRILIVKKTIFRPVRQALSDAGFEKRILNTSPVPFPSHGNQKKFRTMVRRLVNQNRRRKGL
;
A
#
# COMPACT_ATOMS: atom_id res chain seq x y z
N MET A 1 7.12 13.77 13.51
CA MET A 1 6.07 14.69 13.00
C MET A 1 5.06 14.85 14.13
N GLY A 2 4.78 16.09 14.54
CA GLY A 2 3.87 16.39 15.64
C GLY A 2 2.41 16.12 15.30
N LYS A 3 1.56 15.98 16.33
CA LYS A 3 0.10 16.04 16.16
C LYS A 3 -0.27 17.43 15.61
N GLY A 4 -1.26 17.49 14.71
CA GLY A 4 -1.80 18.75 14.19
C GLY A 4 -1.16 19.31 12.91
N CYS A 5 -0.20 18.62 12.28
CA CYS A 5 0.30 19.08 10.98
C CYS A 5 -0.74 18.85 9.87
N ASP A 6 -1.00 19.89 9.07
CA ASP A 6 -1.79 19.76 7.85
C ASP A 6 -1.00 18.95 6.81
N LYS A 7 -1.50 17.75 6.49
CA LYS A 7 -0.86 16.83 5.53
C LYS A 7 -1.28 17.09 4.08
N ARG A 8 -2.28 17.95 3.84
CA ARG A 8 -2.83 18.19 2.50
C ARG A 8 -1.76 18.65 1.50
N PRO A 9 -0.83 19.59 1.83
CA PRO A 9 0.23 19.99 0.89
C PRO A 9 1.13 18.82 0.50
N MET A 10 1.53 17.99 1.46
CA MET A 10 2.38 16.82 1.20
C MET A 10 1.67 15.77 0.35
N LEU A 11 0.37 15.52 0.59
CA LEU A 11 -0.42 14.59 -0.22
C LEU A 11 -0.62 15.11 -1.66
N LYS A 12 -0.82 16.43 -1.83
CA LYS A 12 -0.87 17.05 -3.16
C LYS A 12 0.45 16.88 -3.90
N GLN A 13 1.58 17.13 -3.23
CA GLN A 13 2.90 16.91 -3.81
C GLN A 13 3.14 15.44 -4.17
N PHE A 14 2.72 14.51 -3.30
CA PHE A 14 2.86 13.07 -3.56
C PHE A 14 2.08 12.65 -4.81
N ARG A 15 0.85 13.18 -4.95
CA ARG A 15 0.02 12.97 -6.15
C ARG A 15 0.62 13.62 -7.39
N SER A 16 1.16 14.84 -7.30
CA SER A 16 1.72 15.55 -8.46
C SER A 16 2.94 14.86 -9.07
N ILE A 17 3.66 14.05 -8.29
CA ILE A 17 4.75 13.19 -8.77
C ILE A 17 4.29 11.77 -9.18
N GLY A 18 2.98 11.55 -9.29
CA GLY A 18 2.38 10.29 -9.74
C GLY A 18 2.36 9.18 -8.70
N ILE A 19 2.45 9.50 -7.41
CA ILE A 19 2.37 8.51 -6.32
C ILE A 19 1.06 8.69 -5.55
N PHE A 20 0.36 7.58 -5.36
CA PHE A 20 -0.94 7.54 -4.69
C PHE A 20 -0.86 6.72 -3.41
N LEU A 21 -1.64 7.11 -2.41
CA LEU A 21 -1.91 6.31 -1.22
C LEU A 21 -3.37 5.84 -1.30
N ILE A 22 -3.56 4.54 -1.14
CA ILE A 22 -4.88 3.92 -1.14
C ILE A 22 -5.02 3.17 0.19
N ASP A 23 -5.96 3.63 1.02
CA ASP A 23 -6.40 2.85 2.16
C ASP A 23 -7.34 1.74 1.69
N ILE A 24 -7.15 0.54 2.24
CA ILE A 24 -7.97 -0.63 1.89
C ILE A 24 -9.39 -0.48 2.44
N CYS A 25 -9.50 0.00 3.67
CA CYS A 25 -10.78 0.24 4.32
C CYS A 25 -11.13 1.72 4.16
N GLU A 26 -12.31 2.02 3.65
CA GLU A 26 -12.81 3.39 3.54
C GLU A 26 -13.25 3.96 4.90
N LEU A 27 -13.65 3.07 5.81
CA LEU A 27 -14.05 3.41 7.17
C LEU A 27 -12.90 3.13 8.16
N PRO A 28 -12.78 3.94 9.24
CA PRO A 28 -11.82 3.69 10.30
C PRO A 28 -11.99 2.31 10.92
N VAL A 29 -10.87 1.59 11.11
CA VAL A 29 -10.85 0.24 11.69
C VAL A 29 -10.01 0.12 12.95
N ASP A 30 -9.48 1.24 13.46
CA ASP A 30 -8.59 1.32 14.62
C ASP A 30 -9.28 0.98 15.94
N LYS A 31 -10.60 1.23 16.05
CA LYS A 31 -11.39 0.89 17.24
C LYS A 31 -12.11 -0.46 17.17
N LEU A 32 -12.03 -1.15 16.03
CA LEU A 32 -12.69 -2.44 15.84
C LEU A 32 -11.94 -3.57 16.54
N GLN A 33 -12.69 -4.57 17.02
CA GLN A 33 -12.14 -5.83 17.51
C GLN A 33 -11.41 -6.58 16.38
N THR A 34 -10.49 -7.46 16.74
CA THR A 34 -9.65 -8.20 15.77
C THR A 34 -10.46 -8.91 14.69
N ARG A 35 -11.56 -9.58 15.05
CA ARG A 35 -12.43 -10.27 14.09
C ARG A 35 -13.09 -9.31 13.10
N GLN A 36 -13.68 -8.22 13.61
CA GLN A 36 -14.32 -7.19 12.77
C GLN A 36 -13.30 -6.52 11.85
N ARG A 37 -12.13 -6.15 12.37
CA ARG A 37 -11.03 -5.56 11.58
C ARG A 37 -10.58 -6.49 10.45
N ARG A 38 -10.53 -7.81 10.70
CA ARG A 38 -10.23 -8.82 9.68
C ARG A 38 -11.31 -8.85 8.59
N ILE A 39 -12.60 -8.85 8.97
CA ILE A 39 -13.72 -8.83 8.02
C ILE A 39 -13.65 -7.57 7.15
N SER A 40 -13.51 -6.38 7.77
CA SER A 40 -13.39 -5.12 7.03
C SER A 40 -12.17 -5.09 6.10
N THR A 41 -11.05 -5.71 6.50
CA THR A 41 -9.86 -5.83 5.63
C THR A 41 -10.14 -6.70 4.41
N ILE A 42 -10.86 -7.82 4.58
CA ILE A 42 -11.21 -8.72 3.48
C ILE A 42 -12.18 -8.03 2.52
N GLN A 43 -13.22 -7.38 3.05
CA GLN A 43 -14.19 -6.62 2.26
C GLN A 43 -13.54 -5.44 1.52
N GLY A 44 -12.67 -4.68 2.18
CA GLY A 44 -11.93 -3.60 1.53
C GLY A 44 -10.96 -4.11 0.46
N ALA A 45 -10.36 -5.29 0.67
CA ALA A 45 -9.49 -5.90 -0.33
C ALA A 45 -10.26 -6.36 -1.58
N SER A 46 -11.53 -6.80 -1.45
CA SER A 46 -12.31 -7.22 -2.61
C SER A 46 -12.72 -6.07 -3.52
N THR A 47 -12.88 -4.84 -2.99
CA THR A 47 -13.22 -3.66 -3.80
C THR A 47 -11.99 -2.91 -4.34
N LEU A 48 -10.82 -3.16 -3.75
CA LEU A 48 -9.56 -2.51 -4.11
C LEU A 48 -9.19 -2.58 -5.61
N PRO A 49 -9.40 -3.70 -6.35
CA PRO A 49 -9.04 -3.77 -7.76
C PRO A 49 -9.73 -2.73 -8.65
N HIS A 50 -10.97 -2.32 -8.33
CA HIS A 50 -11.67 -1.28 -9.08
C HIS A 50 -10.92 0.05 -8.96
N ARG A 51 -10.60 0.46 -7.74
CA ARG A 51 -9.85 1.71 -7.46
C ARG A 51 -8.45 1.69 -8.04
N VAL A 52 -7.80 0.52 -8.07
CA VAL A 52 -6.49 0.35 -8.73
C VAL A 52 -6.63 0.48 -10.24
N ARG A 53 -7.69 -0.04 -10.85
CA ARG A 53 -7.94 0.10 -12.30
C ARG A 53 -8.13 1.56 -12.68
N ASP A 54 -8.94 2.30 -11.91
CA ASP A 54 -9.23 3.72 -12.17
C ASP A 54 -7.98 4.60 -12.08
N LEU A 55 -7.03 4.25 -11.21
CA LEU A 55 -5.76 4.97 -11.06
C LEU A 55 -4.66 4.51 -12.05
N ASP A 56 -4.85 3.39 -12.74
CA ASP A 56 -3.90 2.72 -13.63
C ASP A 56 -2.42 2.82 -13.19
N PRO A 57 -2.05 2.38 -11.97
CA PRO A 57 -0.69 2.53 -11.51
C PRO A 57 0.24 1.59 -12.28
N ARG A 58 1.40 2.12 -12.67
CA ARG A 58 2.48 1.32 -13.28
C ARG A 58 3.02 0.26 -12.32
N ARG A 59 3.03 0.54 -11.02
CA ARG A 59 3.56 -0.31 -9.95
C ARG A 59 2.76 -0.13 -8.66
N ILE A 60 2.63 -1.22 -7.91
CA ILE A 60 1.87 -1.28 -6.65
C ILE A 60 2.81 -1.73 -5.54
N LEU A 61 2.76 -1.06 -4.39
CA LEU A 61 3.50 -1.44 -3.19
C LEU A 61 2.51 -1.69 -2.06
N ILE A 62 2.52 -2.90 -1.50
CA ILE A 62 1.61 -3.27 -0.42
C ILE A 62 2.34 -3.11 0.93
N VAL A 63 1.87 -2.16 1.74
CA VAL A 63 2.45 -1.83 3.04
C VAL A 63 1.57 -2.41 4.15
N LYS A 64 2.20 -2.87 5.25
CA LYS A 64 1.62 -3.50 6.47
C LYS A 64 1.40 -5.01 6.34
N LYS A 65 1.93 -5.73 7.34
CA LYS A 65 1.92 -7.21 7.40
C LYS A 65 0.51 -7.81 7.37
N THR A 66 -0.40 -7.25 8.15
CA THR A 66 -1.75 -7.83 8.36
C THR A 66 -2.63 -7.80 7.11
N ILE A 67 -2.35 -6.89 6.18
CA ILE A 67 -3.16 -6.70 4.97
C ILE A 67 -2.49 -7.29 3.73
N PHE A 68 -1.22 -7.68 3.82
CA PHE A 68 -0.43 -8.11 2.67
C PHE A 68 -1.06 -9.28 1.90
N ARG A 69 -1.41 -10.36 2.60
CA ARG A 69 -1.97 -11.56 1.97
C ARG A 69 -3.32 -11.30 1.28
N PRO A 70 -4.35 -10.73 1.95
CA PRO A 70 -5.64 -10.50 1.29
C PRO A 70 -5.54 -9.52 0.12
N VAL A 71 -4.73 -8.47 0.23
CA VAL A 71 -4.53 -7.52 -0.88
C VAL A 71 -3.80 -8.14 -2.04
N ARG A 72 -2.70 -8.87 -1.79
CA ARG A 72 -1.93 -9.50 -2.86
C ARG A 72 -2.82 -10.48 -3.63
N GLN A 73 -3.61 -11.29 -2.92
CA GLN A 73 -4.55 -12.22 -3.55
C GLN A 73 -5.55 -11.49 -4.44
N ALA A 74 -6.28 -10.52 -3.88
CA ALA A 74 -7.30 -9.77 -4.63
C ALA A 74 -6.73 -9.05 -5.87
N LEU A 75 -5.52 -8.49 -5.77
CA LEU A 75 -4.86 -7.85 -6.91
C LEU A 75 -4.34 -8.86 -7.93
N SER A 76 -3.82 -10.01 -7.49
CA SER A 76 -3.39 -11.09 -8.39
C SER A 76 -4.57 -11.66 -9.17
N ASP A 77 -5.68 -11.96 -8.50
CA ASP A 77 -6.91 -12.49 -9.12
C ASP A 77 -7.49 -11.51 -10.15
N ALA A 78 -7.28 -10.20 -9.94
CA ALA A 78 -7.66 -9.14 -10.87
C ALA A 78 -6.62 -8.85 -11.97
N GLY A 79 -5.55 -9.64 -12.08
CA GLY A 79 -4.54 -9.51 -13.15
C GLY A 79 -3.43 -8.49 -12.89
N PHE A 80 -3.33 -7.92 -11.68
CA PHE A 80 -2.32 -6.92 -11.33
C PHE A 80 -1.02 -7.50 -10.77
N GLU A 81 -0.86 -8.83 -10.71
CA GLU A 81 0.29 -9.48 -10.07
C GLU A 81 1.64 -8.94 -10.55
N LYS A 82 1.82 -8.80 -11.87
CA LYS A 82 3.05 -8.29 -12.49
C LYS A 82 3.37 -6.83 -12.13
N ARG A 83 2.40 -6.10 -11.58
CA ARG A 83 2.56 -4.71 -11.12
C ARG A 83 2.93 -4.61 -9.64
N ILE A 84 2.75 -5.68 -8.85
CA ILE A 84 3.08 -5.71 -7.41
C ILE A 84 4.60 -5.81 -7.22
N LEU A 85 5.18 -4.86 -6.48
CA LEU A 85 6.63 -4.78 -6.28
C LEU A 85 7.15 -5.79 -5.25
N ASN A 86 6.42 -5.99 -4.15
CA ASN A 86 6.91 -6.76 -3.01
C ASN A 86 6.36 -8.19 -2.97
N THR A 87 7.26 -9.16 -2.87
CA THR A 87 6.96 -10.58 -2.63
C THR A 87 6.74 -10.92 -1.16
N SER A 88 7.23 -10.07 -0.26
CA SER A 88 7.06 -10.18 1.18
C SER A 88 6.48 -8.89 1.79
N PRO A 89 5.87 -8.94 2.98
CA PRO A 89 5.26 -7.77 3.59
C PRO A 89 6.28 -6.68 3.94
N VAL A 90 5.98 -5.44 3.54
CA VAL A 90 6.71 -4.25 3.99
C VAL A 90 6.07 -3.74 5.30
N PRO A 91 6.83 -3.47 6.37
CA PRO A 91 6.24 -3.01 7.63
C PRO A 91 5.63 -1.61 7.49
N PHE A 92 4.58 -1.32 8.24
CA PHE A 92 4.02 0.03 8.29
C PHE A 92 5.03 0.99 8.96
N PRO A 93 5.26 2.21 8.44
CA PRO A 93 6.31 3.13 8.92
C PRO A 93 5.96 3.84 10.24
N SER A 94 5.57 3.07 11.26
CA SER A 94 5.31 3.55 12.63
C SER A 94 5.89 2.56 13.65
N HIS A 95 5.84 2.91 14.94
CA HIS A 95 6.28 2.06 16.06
C HIS A 95 7.74 1.57 15.88
N GLY A 96 8.67 2.47 15.53
CA GLY A 96 10.09 2.14 15.33
C GLY A 96 10.44 1.51 13.97
N ASN A 97 9.46 1.21 13.12
CA ASN A 97 9.71 0.55 11.83
C ASN A 97 10.23 1.48 10.72
N GLN A 98 10.44 2.77 10.97
CA GLN A 98 10.74 3.76 9.92
C GLN A 98 12.04 3.44 9.17
N LYS A 99 13.11 3.04 9.88
CA LYS A 99 14.39 2.65 9.25
C LYS A 99 14.19 1.42 8.36
N LYS A 100 13.51 0.39 8.88
CA LYS A 100 13.23 -0.87 8.15
C LYS A 100 12.37 -0.62 6.91
N PHE A 101 11.31 0.18 7.03
CA PHE A 101 10.46 0.60 5.92
C PHE A 101 11.29 1.26 4.82
N ARG A 102 12.09 2.29 5.15
CA ARG A 102 12.91 3.01 4.16
C ARG A 102 13.89 2.08 3.44
N THR A 103 14.56 1.20 4.17
CA THR A 103 15.50 0.23 3.58
C THR A 103 14.81 -0.72 2.61
N MET A 104 13.66 -1.27 3.00
CA MET A 104 12.91 -2.20 2.14
C MET A 104 12.36 -1.52 0.90
N VAL A 105 11.75 -0.34 1.04
CA VAL A 105 11.20 0.42 -0.10
C VAL A 105 12.30 0.81 -1.08
N ARG A 106 13.45 1.30 -0.58
CA ARG A 106 14.59 1.65 -1.43
C ARG A 106 15.07 0.45 -2.25
N ARG A 107 15.21 -0.72 -1.62
CA ARG A 107 15.59 -1.96 -2.31
C ARG A 107 14.61 -2.31 -3.42
N LEU A 108 13.31 -2.30 -3.14
CA LEU A 108 12.26 -2.65 -4.10
C LEU A 108 12.23 -1.69 -5.30
N VAL A 109 12.32 -0.38 -5.04
CA VAL A 109 12.34 0.63 -6.11
C VAL A 109 13.58 0.50 -6.98
N ASN A 110 14.75 0.28 -6.39
CA ASN A 110 16.01 0.12 -7.13
C ASN A 110 16.01 -1.16 -7.99
N GLN A 111 15.51 -2.28 -7.45
CA GLN A 111 15.36 -3.53 -8.21
C GLN A 111 14.38 -3.36 -9.38
N ASN A 112 13.30 -2.61 -9.18
CA ASN A 112 12.35 -2.32 -10.25
C ASN A 112 12.97 -1.46 -11.37
N ARG A 113 13.83 -0.49 -11.04
CA ARG A 113 14.57 0.30 -12.05
C ARG A 113 15.45 -0.59 -12.91
N ARG A 114 16.19 -1.52 -12.30
CA ARG A 114 17.05 -2.48 -13.02
C ARG A 114 16.26 -3.36 -13.99
N ARG A 115 15.07 -3.82 -13.61
CA ARG A 115 14.18 -4.62 -14.48
C ARG A 115 13.62 -3.87 -15.69
N LYS A 116 13.70 -2.53 -15.72
CA LYS A 116 13.24 -1.70 -16.85
C LYS A 116 14.39 -1.23 -17.76
N GLY A 117 15.64 -1.53 -17.42
CA GLY A 117 16.83 -1.15 -18.19
C GLY A 117 17.36 -2.27 -19.09
N LEU A 118 16.49 -3.17 -19.53
CA LEU A 118 16.72 -4.18 -20.58
C LEU A 118 15.66 -3.94 -21.66
#